data_AF-A0A9E5W0U8-F1
#
_entry.id   AF-A0A9E5W0U8-F1
#
_cell.length_a   1.000
_cell.length_b   1.000
_cell.length_c   1.000
_cell.angle_alpha   90.00
_cell.angle_beta   90.00
_cell.angle_gamma   90.00
#
_symmetry.space_group_name_H-M   'P 1'
#
loop_
_entity.id
_entity.type
_entity.pdbx_description
1 polymer ?
#
loop_
_entity_poly.entity_id
_entity_poly.type
_entity_poly.pdbx_seq_one_letter_code
_entity_poly.pdbx_strand_id
1 'polypeptide(L)'
;MFLKKLKFIVATSLLLLAILGWQHQIALEREKNAHLQQQYTELNQVFMETVDDLNKAYEENESLFNQLRKALLKIDEVEERNEELEQILFNQTQTYRNAVAMKGSVMAVLMQSDFTASMYERAWTRLGARGLSGTGEALVQAEDQYGVNSLVLAAIAYLESGGGASKLAREKNNLFGLGAANYDPYNRALSFSSKEECIFYAARLLSTSYLSRGGRNYHGDNLEAINIRYASDPQWAYKVGRAMARIARAAIPGGR
;
A
#
# COMPACT_ATOMS: atom_id res chain seq x y z
N MET A 1 -50.30 111.53 -6.95
CA MET A 1 -49.46 110.77 -7.91
C MET A 1 -48.21 110.15 -7.26
N PHE A 2 -47.50 110.87 -6.38
CA PHE A 2 -46.26 110.42 -5.71
C PHE A 2 -46.42 109.19 -4.79
N LEU A 3 -47.42 109.17 -3.90
CA LEU A 3 -47.67 108.03 -3.00
C LEU A 3 -47.97 106.71 -3.74
N LYS A 4 -48.64 106.76 -4.90
CA LYS A 4 -48.93 105.55 -5.71
C LYS A 4 -47.64 104.98 -6.32
N LYS A 5 -46.74 105.83 -6.81
CA LYS A 5 -45.42 105.41 -7.32
C LYS A 5 -44.54 104.83 -6.20
N LEU A 6 -44.53 105.45 -5.02
CA LEU A 6 -43.75 104.96 -3.88
C LEU A 6 -44.24 103.58 -3.39
N LYS A 7 -45.56 103.38 -3.26
CA LYS A 7 -46.14 102.07 -2.92
C LYS A 7 -45.81 100.99 -3.95
N PHE A 8 -45.80 101.34 -5.24
CA PHE A 8 -45.43 100.42 -6.31
C PHE A 8 -43.95 100.01 -6.23
N ILE A 9 -43.04 100.97 -6.05
CA ILE A 9 -41.60 100.70 -5.91
C ILE A 9 -41.33 99.79 -4.71
N VAL A 10 -41.90 100.11 -3.55
CA VAL A 10 -41.77 99.27 -2.34
C VAL A 10 -42.31 97.86 -2.57
N ALA A 11 -43.48 97.72 -3.21
CA ALA A 11 -44.05 96.42 -3.53
C ALA A 11 -43.15 95.62 -4.50
N THR A 12 -42.60 96.25 -5.53
CA THR A 12 -41.70 95.58 -6.49
C THR A 12 -40.36 95.19 -5.87
N SER A 13 -39.81 96.02 -4.97
CA SER A 13 -38.57 95.70 -4.24
C SER A 13 -38.77 94.54 -3.26
N LEU A 14 -39.90 94.49 -2.55
CA LEU A 14 -40.27 93.37 -1.70
C LEU A 14 -40.47 92.09 -2.52
N LEU A 15 -41.09 92.18 -3.71
CA LEU A 15 -41.26 91.06 -4.62
C LEU A 15 -39.91 90.51 -5.12
N LEU A 16 -38.99 91.40 -5.51
CA LEU A 16 -37.63 91.04 -5.92
C LEU A 16 -36.84 90.35 -4.81
N LEU A 17 -36.93 90.86 -3.57
CA LEU A 17 -36.30 90.23 -2.40
C LEU A 17 -36.89 88.84 -2.13
N ALA A 18 -38.20 88.67 -2.26
CA ALA A 18 -38.86 87.38 -2.11
C ALA A 18 -38.40 86.37 -3.19
N ILE A 19 -38.28 86.81 -4.44
CA ILE A 19 -37.77 85.98 -5.55
C ILE A 19 -36.31 85.59 -5.31
N LEU A 20 -35.46 86.52 -4.88
CA LEU A 20 -34.05 86.24 -4.55
C LEU A 20 -33.92 85.26 -3.39
N GLY A 21 -34.72 85.43 -2.33
CA GLY A 21 -34.78 84.49 -1.21
C GLY A 21 -35.22 83.09 -1.66
N TRP A 22 -36.25 83.00 -2.51
CA TRP A 22 -36.71 81.74 -3.07
C TRP A 22 -35.66 81.07 -3.97
N GLN A 23 -34.96 81.83 -4.82
CA GLN A 23 -33.86 81.30 -5.64
C GLN A 23 -32.69 80.79 -4.79
N HIS A 24 -32.33 81.50 -3.71
CA HIS A 24 -31.31 81.04 -2.78
C HIS A 24 -31.71 79.74 -2.08
N GLN A 25 -32.98 79.62 -1.67
CA GLN A 25 -33.53 78.39 -1.08
C GLN A 25 -33.47 77.22 -2.07
N ILE A 26 -33.84 77.44 -3.34
CA ILE A 26 -33.73 76.44 -4.41
C ILE A 26 -32.28 76.02 -4.62
N ALA A 27 -31.33 76.97 -4.59
CA ALA A 27 -29.91 76.66 -4.75
C ALA A 27 -29.39 75.76 -3.62
N LEU A 28 -29.74 76.06 -2.36
CA LEU A 28 -29.41 75.23 -1.20
C LEU A 28 -30.01 73.82 -1.29
N GLU A 29 -31.26 73.69 -1.76
CA GLU A 29 -31.88 72.38 -1.97
C GLU A 29 -31.20 71.58 -3.09
N ARG A 30 -30.81 72.24 -4.19
CA ARG A 30 -30.07 71.60 -5.27
C ARG A 30 -28.72 71.08 -4.80
N GLU A 31 -27.99 71.85 -3.98
CA GLU A 31 -26.71 71.44 -3.42
C GLU A 31 -26.87 70.24 -2.49
N LYS A 32 -27.86 70.27 -1.59
CA LYS A 32 -28.19 69.12 -0.73
C LYS A 32 -28.56 67.88 -1.52
N ASN A 33 -29.40 68.03 -2.55
CA ASN A 33 -29.81 66.91 -3.41
C ASN A 33 -28.64 66.34 -4.21
N ALA A 34 -27.73 67.19 -4.71
CA ALA A 34 -26.52 66.76 -5.40
C ALA A 34 -25.59 65.96 -4.47
N HIS A 35 -25.37 66.44 -3.23
CA HIS A 35 -24.58 65.73 -2.23
C HIS A 35 -25.21 64.37 -1.86
N LEU A 36 -26.53 64.34 -1.65
CA LEU A 36 -27.26 63.08 -1.38
C LEU A 36 -27.14 62.08 -2.54
N GLN A 37 -27.24 62.54 -3.79
CA GLN A 37 -27.05 61.69 -4.96
C GLN A 37 -25.62 61.13 -5.04
N GLN A 38 -24.61 61.94 -4.70
CA GLN A 38 -23.23 61.49 -4.65
C GLN A 38 -23.05 60.40 -3.59
N GLN A 39 -23.53 60.63 -2.35
CA GLN A 39 -23.46 59.63 -1.28
C GLN A 39 -24.19 58.34 -1.65
N TYR A 40 -25.35 58.44 -2.30
CA TYR A 40 -26.08 57.28 -2.80
C TYR A 40 -25.28 56.49 -3.84
N THR A 41 -24.59 57.19 -4.74
CA THR A 41 -23.78 56.56 -5.80
C THR A 41 -22.55 55.86 -5.21
N GLU A 42 -21.84 56.52 -4.30
CA GLU A 42 -20.69 55.94 -3.58
C GLU A 42 -21.11 54.71 -2.77
N LEU A 43 -22.22 54.81 -2.02
CA LEU A 43 -22.75 53.68 -1.26
C LEU A 43 -23.14 52.51 -2.16
N ASN A 44 -23.80 52.79 -3.30
CA ASN A 44 -24.19 51.75 -4.23
C ASN A 44 -22.97 51.09 -4.90
N GLN A 45 -21.91 51.85 -5.18
CA GLN A 45 -20.66 51.29 -5.68
C GLN A 45 -20.02 50.32 -4.68
N VAL A 46 -19.87 50.75 -3.43
CA VAL A 46 -19.33 49.90 -2.35
C VAL A 46 -20.21 48.66 -2.16
N PHE A 47 -21.53 48.82 -2.19
CA PHE A 47 -22.46 47.70 -2.10
C PHE A 47 -22.23 46.68 -3.21
N MET A 48 -22.12 47.12 -4.47
CA MET A 48 -21.90 46.22 -5.60
C MET A 48 -20.53 45.52 -5.52
N GLU A 49 -19.48 46.22 -5.08
CA GLU A 49 -18.17 45.63 -4.85
C GLU A 49 -18.21 44.56 -3.76
N THR A 50 -18.88 44.83 -2.63
CA THR A 50 -19.04 43.84 -1.56
C THR A 50 -19.84 42.62 -2.01
N VAL A 51 -20.82 42.79 -2.91
CA VAL A 51 -21.58 41.66 -3.48
C VAL A 51 -20.68 40.81 -4.38
N ASP A 52 -19.83 41.44 -5.20
CA ASP A 52 -18.89 40.73 -6.07
C ASP A 52 -17.84 39.94 -5.27
N ASP A 53 -17.25 40.56 -4.26
CA ASP A 53 -16.30 39.91 -3.36
C ASP A 53 -16.95 38.75 -2.60
N LEU A 54 -18.20 38.94 -2.15
CA LEU A 54 -18.94 37.88 -1.48
C LEU A 54 -19.20 36.71 -2.42
N ASN A 55 -19.58 36.96 -3.68
CA ASN A 55 -19.78 35.89 -4.66
C ASN A 55 -18.49 35.12 -4.96
N LYS A 56 -17.35 35.82 -5.13
CA LYS A 56 -16.04 35.17 -5.29
C LYS A 56 -15.69 34.31 -4.10
N ALA A 57 -15.89 34.82 -2.88
CA ALA A 57 -15.67 34.04 -1.67
C ALA A 57 -16.59 32.81 -1.59
N TYR A 58 -17.84 32.90 -2.05
CA TYR A 58 -18.74 31.75 -2.15
C TYR A 58 -18.24 30.70 -3.14
N GLU A 59 -17.79 31.10 -4.33
CA GLU A 59 -17.24 30.19 -5.34
C GLU A 59 -15.96 29.49 -4.86
N GLU A 60 -15.05 30.24 -4.22
CA GLU A 60 -13.84 29.68 -3.60
C GLU A 60 -14.18 28.66 -2.51
N ASN A 61 -15.15 28.99 -1.64
CA ASN A 61 -15.62 28.06 -0.61
C ASN A 61 -16.18 26.78 -1.23
N GLU A 62 -16.99 26.87 -2.29
CA GLU A 62 -17.53 25.70 -2.97
C GLU A 62 -16.43 24.81 -3.57
N SER A 63 -15.42 25.43 -4.18
CA SER A 63 -14.23 24.73 -4.70
C SER A 63 -13.46 24.01 -3.58
N LEU A 64 -13.24 24.69 -2.46
CA LEU A 64 -12.57 24.12 -1.29
C LEU A 64 -13.37 22.94 -0.70
N PHE A 65 -14.69 23.05 -0.59
CA PHE A 65 -15.55 21.95 -0.15
C PHE A 65 -15.44 20.73 -1.07
N ASN A 66 -15.41 20.94 -2.39
CA ASN A 66 -15.22 19.86 -3.35
C ASN A 66 -13.84 19.19 -3.24
N GLN A 67 -12.79 19.97 -3.00
CA GLN A 67 -11.45 19.44 -2.75
C GLN A 67 -11.39 18.65 -1.44
N LEU A 68 -12.00 19.17 -0.37
CA LEU A 68 -12.09 18.51 0.92
C LEU A 68 -12.81 17.16 0.80
N ARG A 69 -13.93 17.11 0.07
CA ARG A 69 -14.66 15.87 -0.17
C ARG A 69 -13.84 14.83 -0.92
N LYS A 70 -13.06 15.23 -1.93
CA LYS A 70 -12.13 14.33 -2.64
C LYS A 70 -11.00 13.84 -1.74
N ALA A 71 -10.50 14.70 -0.85
CA ALA A 71 -9.47 14.32 0.11
C ALA A 71 -10.00 13.29 1.12
N LEU A 72 -11.22 13.47 1.63
CA LEU A 72 -11.87 12.52 2.54
C LEU A 72 -12.02 11.13 1.89
N LEU A 73 -12.52 11.06 0.65
CA LEU A 73 -12.63 9.78 -0.07
C LEU A 73 -11.29 9.05 -0.23
N LYS A 74 -10.19 9.79 -0.41
CA LYS A 74 -8.85 9.19 -0.48
C LYS A 74 -8.35 8.73 0.88
N ILE A 75 -8.72 9.40 1.96
CA ILE A 75 -8.38 8.98 3.32
C ILE A 75 -9.08 7.65 3.61
N ASP A 76 -10.37 7.52 3.28
CA ASP A 76 -11.11 6.27 3.46
C ASP A 76 -10.45 5.10 2.71
N GLU A 77 -10.03 5.31 1.45
CA GLU A 77 -9.31 4.28 0.66
C GLU A 77 -7.95 3.90 1.27
N VAL A 78 -7.25 4.88 1.86
CA VAL A 78 -5.97 4.64 2.55
C VAL A 78 -6.19 3.93 3.88
N GLU A 79 -7.26 4.24 4.62
CA GLU A 79 -7.61 3.55 5.86
C GLU A 79 -7.96 2.08 5.60
N GLU A 80 -8.77 1.78 4.58
CA GLU A 80 -9.06 0.42 4.17
C GLU A 80 -7.79 -0.34 3.78
N ARG A 81 -6.90 0.29 3.01
CA ARG A 81 -5.60 -0.31 2.66
C ARG A 81 -4.71 -0.52 3.89
N ASN A 82 -4.74 0.39 4.86
CA ASN A 82 -3.99 0.24 6.10
C ASN A 82 -4.51 -0.92 6.94
N GLU A 83 -5.83 -1.11 7.04
CA GLU A 83 -6.43 -2.26 7.72
C GLU A 83 -6.03 -3.59 7.07
N GLU A 84 -6.06 -3.67 5.72
CA GLU A 84 -5.56 -4.84 4.98
C GLU A 84 -4.08 -5.11 5.29
N LEU A 85 -3.25 -4.05 5.27
CA LEU A 85 -1.83 -4.15 5.58
C LEU A 85 -1.60 -4.57 7.03
N GLU A 86 -2.40 -4.08 7.97
CA GLU A 86 -2.35 -4.48 9.38
C GLU A 86 -2.75 -5.94 9.55
N GLN A 87 -3.77 -6.44 8.85
CA GLN A 87 -4.13 -7.85 8.85
C GLN A 87 -3.01 -8.72 8.26
N ILE A 88 -2.43 -8.31 7.13
CA ILE A 88 -1.30 -9.00 6.51
C ILE A 88 -0.10 -9.01 7.47
N LEU A 89 0.24 -7.87 8.05
CA LEU A 89 1.34 -7.74 8.99
C LEU A 89 1.07 -8.54 10.26
N PHE A 90 -0.18 -8.60 10.73
CA PHE A 90 -0.58 -9.39 11.88
C PHE A 90 -0.44 -10.88 11.57
N ASN A 91 -0.98 -11.37 10.45
CA ASN A 91 -0.87 -12.77 10.03
C ASN A 91 0.60 -13.16 9.84
N GLN A 92 1.40 -12.31 9.17
CA GLN A 92 2.83 -12.50 9.04
C GLN A 92 3.53 -12.49 10.41
N THR A 93 3.16 -11.58 11.30
CA THR A 93 3.71 -11.51 12.66
C THR A 93 3.33 -12.73 13.48
N GLN A 94 2.14 -13.29 13.32
CA GLN A 94 1.77 -14.57 13.94
C GLN A 94 2.57 -15.70 13.32
N THR A 95 2.74 -15.76 12.00
CA THR A 95 3.57 -16.75 11.33
C THR A 95 5.03 -16.66 11.77
N TYR A 96 5.58 -15.45 11.90
CA TYR A 96 6.93 -15.21 12.40
C TYR A 96 7.04 -15.48 13.90
N ARG A 97 6.06 -15.07 14.72
CA ARG A 97 6.03 -15.36 16.16
C ARG A 97 5.93 -16.86 16.38
N ASN A 98 5.12 -17.58 15.62
CA ASN A 98 5.06 -19.03 15.67
C ASN A 98 6.39 -19.64 15.22
N ALA A 99 7.00 -19.15 14.14
CA ALA A 99 8.30 -19.62 13.66
C ALA A 99 9.52 -19.24 14.54
N VAL A 100 9.40 -18.21 15.37
CA VAL A 100 10.47 -17.73 16.29
C VAL A 100 10.26 -18.26 17.71
N ALA A 101 9.02 -18.36 18.18
CA ALA A 101 8.67 -18.95 19.48
C ALA A 101 8.83 -20.48 19.44
N MET A 102 8.57 -21.12 18.31
CA MET A 102 9.02 -22.48 18.04
C MET A 102 10.49 -22.38 17.63
N LYS A 103 11.42 -22.94 18.42
CA LYS A 103 12.87 -23.01 18.12
C LYS A 103 13.17 -23.82 16.84
N GLY A 104 12.70 -23.40 15.66
CA GLY A 104 12.87 -24.09 14.38
C GLY A 104 12.27 -25.50 14.28
N SER A 105 11.86 -26.13 15.39
CA SER A 105 11.60 -27.56 15.42
C SER A 105 10.17 -28.02 15.60
N VAL A 106 9.24 -27.10 15.83
CA VAL A 106 7.83 -27.46 16.03
C VAL A 106 6.93 -26.91 14.91
N MET A 107 7.50 -26.33 13.85
CA MET A 107 6.72 -25.81 12.74
C MET A 107 6.03 -26.97 12.00
N ALA A 108 4.70 -26.90 11.89
CA ALA A 108 3.91 -27.91 11.19
C ALA A 108 4.22 -27.87 9.70
N VAL A 109 4.97 -28.85 9.20
CA VAL A 109 5.40 -28.95 7.79
C VAL A 109 4.20 -29.20 6.85
N LEU A 110 3.05 -29.53 7.42
CA LEU A 110 1.80 -29.79 6.72
C LEU A 110 0.86 -28.57 6.62
N MET A 111 1.21 -27.43 7.24
CA MET A 111 0.43 -26.21 7.12
C MET A 111 0.71 -25.51 5.79
N GLN A 112 -0.30 -24.93 5.13
CA GLN A 112 -0.08 -24.12 3.92
C GLN A 112 0.77 -22.87 4.22
N SER A 113 1.55 -22.43 3.25
CA SER A 113 2.49 -21.31 3.42
C SER A 113 1.92 -19.93 3.07
N ASP A 114 0.86 -19.87 2.26
CA ASP A 114 0.32 -18.66 1.61
C ASP A 114 1.31 -17.92 0.67
N PHE A 115 2.42 -18.54 0.28
CA PHE A 115 3.37 -17.97 -0.67
C PHE A 115 2.86 -18.10 -2.11
N THR A 116 2.95 -17.02 -2.87
CA THR A 116 2.72 -17.05 -4.32
C THR A 116 4.01 -17.34 -5.10
N ALA A 117 3.91 -17.83 -6.33
CA ALA A 117 5.07 -18.01 -7.21
C ALA A 117 5.90 -16.72 -7.34
N SER A 118 5.24 -15.57 -7.45
CA SER A 118 5.90 -14.25 -7.54
C SER A 118 6.75 -13.92 -6.30
N MET A 119 6.36 -14.40 -5.11
CA MET A 119 7.10 -14.20 -3.87
C MET A 119 8.43 -14.96 -3.91
N TYR A 120 8.43 -16.19 -4.42
CA TYR A 120 9.66 -16.96 -4.61
C TYR A 120 10.59 -16.33 -5.64
N GLU A 121 10.07 -15.90 -6.79
CA GLU A 121 10.90 -15.27 -7.82
C GLU A 121 11.57 -13.98 -7.33
N ARG A 122 10.85 -13.17 -6.54
CA ARG A 122 11.44 -12.01 -5.85
C ARG A 122 12.53 -12.44 -4.87
N ALA A 123 12.26 -13.44 -4.04
CA ALA A 123 13.23 -13.94 -3.06
C ALA A 123 14.51 -14.45 -3.75
N TRP A 124 14.39 -15.22 -4.83
CA TRP A 124 15.54 -15.73 -5.58
C TRP A 124 16.41 -14.63 -6.17
N THR A 125 15.79 -13.58 -6.69
CA THR A 125 16.51 -12.42 -7.22
C THR A 125 17.28 -11.72 -6.10
N ARG A 126 16.64 -11.41 -4.97
CA ARG A 126 17.29 -10.68 -3.86
C ARG A 126 18.36 -11.48 -3.14
N LEU A 127 18.17 -12.80 -3.03
CA LEU A 127 19.15 -13.69 -2.39
C LEU A 127 20.30 -14.09 -3.32
N GLY A 128 20.28 -13.67 -4.60
CA GLY A 128 21.27 -14.09 -5.60
C GLY A 128 21.15 -15.58 -5.98
N ALA A 129 20.02 -16.23 -5.68
CA ALA A 129 19.78 -17.65 -5.89
C ALA A 129 19.30 -17.95 -7.33
N ARG A 130 20.06 -17.47 -8.33
CA ARG A 130 19.67 -17.54 -9.76
C ARG A 130 19.43 -18.97 -10.25
N GLY A 131 20.04 -19.97 -9.61
CA GLY A 131 19.82 -21.38 -9.94
C GLY A 131 18.41 -21.88 -9.58
N LEU A 132 17.64 -21.13 -8.81
CA LEU A 132 16.24 -21.43 -8.45
C LEU A 132 15.23 -20.56 -9.20
N SER A 133 15.65 -19.61 -10.01
CA SER A 133 14.73 -18.79 -10.81
C SER A 133 13.84 -19.67 -11.70
N GLY A 134 12.54 -19.35 -11.75
CA GLY A 134 11.52 -20.09 -12.47
C GLY A 134 10.94 -21.30 -11.72
N THR A 135 11.32 -21.52 -10.45
CA THR A 135 10.79 -22.64 -9.65
C THR A 135 9.58 -22.26 -8.80
N GLY A 136 9.20 -20.98 -8.73
CA GLY A 136 8.13 -20.51 -7.86
C GLY A 136 6.79 -21.22 -8.08
N GLU A 137 6.41 -21.42 -9.35
CA GLU A 137 5.16 -22.11 -9.70
C GLU A 137 5.17 -23.58 -9.28
N ALA A 138 6.28 -24.28 -9.53
CA ALA A 138 6.45 -25.68 -9.15
C ALA A 138 6.38 -25.88 -7.62
N LEU A 139 6.88 -24.93 -6.83
CA LEU A 139 6.82 -24.98 -5.37
C LEU A 139 5.38 -24.88 -4.85
N VAL A 140 4.59 -23.96 -5.40
CA VAL A 140 3.17 -23.78 -5.03
C VAL A 140 2.36 -25.00 -5.44
N GLN A 141 2.51 -25.48 -6.68
CA GLN A 141 1.78 -26.66 -7.16
C GLN A 141 2.13 -27.93 -6.38
N ALA A 142 3.39 -28.08 -5.95
CA ALA A 142 3.80 -29.22 -5.12
C ALA A 142 3.18 -29.18 -3.72
N GLU A 143 2.99 -27.99 -3.13
CA GLU A 143 2.26 -27.83 -1.87
C GLU A 143 0.79 -28.24 -2.03
N ASP A 144 0.13 -27.75 -3.06
CA ASP A 144 -1.27 -28.09 -3.35
C ASP A 144 -1.45 -29.60 -3.59
N GLN A 145 -0.52 -30.23 -4.30
CA GLN A 145 -0.63 -31.63 -4.68
C GLN A 145 -0.29 -32.60 -3.53
N TYR A 146 0.72 -32.27 -2.71
CA TYR A 146 1.28 -33.21 -1.74
C TYR A 146 1.09 -32.81 -0.27
N GLY A 147 0.54 -31.61 -0.02
CA GLY A 147 0.27 -31.09 1.32
C GLY A 147 1.54 -30.75 2.12
N VAL A 148 2.68 -30.55 1.44
CA VAL A 148 3.95 -30.18 2.08
C VAL A 148 4.16 -28.69 1.89
N ASN A 149 4.35 -27.95 2.98
CA ASN A 149 4.51 -26.51 2.98
C ASN A 149 5.53 -26.04 1.93
N SER A 150 5.12 -25.16 1.01
CA SER A 150 5.96 -24.73 -0.11
C SER A 150 7.19 -23.93 0.34
N LEU A 151 7.10 -23.16 1.44
CA LEU A 151 8.25 -22.45 2.01
C LEU A 151 9.26 -23.41 2.64
N VAL A 152 8.81 -24.53 3.21
CA VAL A 152 9.69 -25.61 3.67
C VAL A 152 10.42 -26.23 2.48
N LEU A 153 9.69 -26.60 1.42
CA LEU A 153 10.29 -27.15 0.19
C LEU A 153 11.34 -26.20 -0.41
N ALA A 154 11.00 -24.91 -0.51
CA ALA A 154 11.88 -23.87 -1.02
C ALA A 154 13.13 -23.71 -0.17
N ALA A 155 13.01 -23.76 1.16
CA ALA A 155 14.12 -23.64 2.08
C ALA A 155 15.07 -24.84 2.04
N ILE A 156 14.53 -26.06 1.94
CA ILE A 156 15.35 -27.27 1.75
C ILE A 156 16.07 -27.18 0.40
N ALA A 157 15.36 -26.90 -0.69
CA ALA A 157 15.97 -26.74 -2.00
C ALA A 157 17.08 -25.68 -2.00
N TYR A 158 16.83 -24.51 -1.41
CA TYR A 158 17.82 -23.43 -1.28
C TYR A 158 19.06 -23.86 -0.50
N LEU A 159 18.88 -24.54 0.62
CA LEU A 159 19.97 -25.01 1.47
C LEU A 159 20.79 -26.11 0.77
N GLU A 160 20.14 -27.17 0.30
CA GLU A 160 20.79 -28.37 -0.27
C GLU A 160 21.49 -28.10 -1.61
N SER A 161 20.94 -27.18 -2.41
CA SER A 161 21.52 -26.82 -3.70
C SER A 161 22.44 -25.61 -3.67
N GLY A 162 22.62 -24.96 -2.51
CA GLY A 162 23.34 -23.69 -2.43
C GLY A 162 22.74 -22.61 -3.34
N GLY A 163 21.42 -22.41 -3.28
CA GLY A 163 20.70 -21.48 -4.15
C GLY A 163 20.65 -21.91 -5.62
N GLY A 164 20.63 -23.22 -5.87
CA GLY A 164 20.62 -23.84 -7.20
C GLY A 164 21.98 -23.84 -7.90
N ALA A 165 23.05 -23.48 -7.19
CA ALA A 165 24.39 -23.37 -7.75
C ALA A 165 25.20 -24.67 -7.64
N SER A 166 24.75 -25.69 -6.89
CA SER A 166 25.50 -26.94 -6.73
C SER A 166 25.67 -27.69 -8.05
N LYS A 167 26.71 -28.53 -8.14
CA LYS A 167 26.96 -29.35 -9.33
C LYS A 167 25.75 -30.23 -9.69
N LEU A 168 25.14 -30.86 -8.69
CA LEU A 168 23.94 -31.70 -8.85
C LEU A 168 22.73 -30.88 -9.32
N ALA A 169 22.53 -29.68 -8.79
CA ALA A 169 21.43 -28.81 -9.21
C ALA A 169 21.56 -28.37 -10.67
N ARG A 170 22.79 -28.10 -11.14
CA ARG A 170 23.05 -27.65 -12.51
C ARG A 170 23.06 -28.78 -13.54
N GLU A 171 23.71 -29.90 -13.21
CA GLU A 171 23.97 -30.98 -14.18
C GLU A 171 22.89 -32.07 -14.14
N LYS A 172 22.18 -32.21 -13.02
CA LYS A 172 21.19 -33.28 -12.80
C LYS A 172 19.80 -32.76 -12.42
N ASN A 173 19.59 -31.44 -12.42
CA ASN A 173 18.38 -30.78 -11.90
C ASN A 173 18.01 -31.19 -10.46
N ASN A 174 18.97 -31.73 -9.70
CA ASN A 174 18.72 -32.29 -8.38
C ASN A 174 18.96 -31.23 -7.30
N LEU A 175 17.89 -30.57 -6.88
CA LEU A 175 17.91 -29.47 -5.91
C LEU A 175 18.03 -29.94 -4.45
N PHE A 176 17.75 -31.21 -4.18
CA PHE A 176 17.57 -31.74 -2.82
C PHE A 176 18.67 -32.74 -2.41
N GLY A 177 19.67 -32.97 -3.27
CA GLY A 177 20.76 -33.93 -3.02
C GLY A 177 20.31 -35.40 -3.02
N LEU A 178 19.19 -35.71 -3.67
CA LEU A 178 18.56 -37.04 -3.57
C LEU A 178 19.41 -38.13 -4.23
N GLY A 179 19.61 -39.24 -3.53
CA GLY A 179 20.42 -40.37 -3.98
C GLY A 179 21.93 -40.17 -3.89
N ALA A 180 22.40 -39.00 -3.43
CA ALA A 180 23.82 -38.69 -3.29
C ALA A 180 24.41 -39.29 -1.98
N ALA A 181 24.36 -40.62 -1.85
CA ALA A 181 24.85 -41.34 -0.67
C ALA A 181 26.15 -42.12 -0.94
N ASN A 182 27.03 -42.17 0.06
CA ASN A 182 28.28 -42.97 0.13
C ASN A 182 29.49 -42.36 -0.61
N TYR A 183 30.49 -43.20 -0.91
CA TYR A 183 31.81 -42.83 -1.45
C TYR A 183 31.80 -42.28 -2.90
N ASP A 184 30.65 -42.33 -3.59
CA ASP A 184 30.47 -41.76 -4.93
C ASP A 184 29.15 -40.98 -5.06
N PRO A 185 29.07 -39.78 -4.44
CA PRO A 185 27.81 -39.03 -4.33
C PRO A 185 27.28 -38.55 -5.68
N TYR A 186 28.15 -38.23 -6.64
CA TYR A 186 27.73 -37.66 -7.92
C TYR A 186 27.11 -38.71 -8.85
N ASN A 187 27.77 -39.87 -9.01
CA ASN A 187 27.29 -40.87 -9.98
C ASN A 187 26.02 -41.58 -9.50
N ARG A 188 25.82 -41.67 -8.17
CA ARG A 188 24.62 -42.30 -7.58
C ARG A 188 23.45 -41.33 -7.39
N ALA A 189 23.71 -40.02 -7.41
CA ALA A 189 22.65 -39.02 -7.30
C ALA A 189 21.63 -39.19 -8.43
N LEU A 190 20.36 -39.05 -8.07
CA LEU A 190 19.26 -39.04 -9.03
C LEU A 190 19.44 -37.88 -10.00
N SER A 191 19.04 -38.11 -11.25
CA SER A 191 18.94 -37.10 -12.30
C SER A 191 17.47 -36.90 -12.65
N PHE A 192 17.06 -35.65 -12.81
CA PHE A 192 15.70 -35.27 -13.17
C PHE A 192 15.71 -34.52 -14.51
N SER A 193 14.62 -34.64 -15.27
CA SER A 193 14.42 -33.93 -16.53
C SER A 193 14.29 -32.42 -16.34
N SER A 194 13.74 -31.98 -15.19
CA SER A 194 13.61 -30.58 -14.82
C SER A 194 13.71 -30.39 -13.30
N LYS A 195 13.92 -29.14 -12.87
CA LYS A 195 13.90 -28.77 -11.44
C LYS A 195 12.51 -28.94 -10.84
N GLU A 196 11.46 -28.71 -11.64
CA GLU A 196 10.07 -28.95 -11.27
C GLU A 196 9.85 -30.43 -10.93
N GLU A 197 10.31 -31.36 -11.78
CA GLU A 197 10.21 -32.80 -11.51
C GLU A 197 10.91 -33.16 -10.20
N CYS A 198 12.08 -32.58 -9.95
CA CYS A 198 12.80 -32.76 -8.70
C CYS A 198 12.01 -32.26 -7.47
N ILE A 199 11.38 -31.08 -7.57
CA ILE A 199 10.54 -30.50 -6.52
C ILE A 199 9.34 -31.41 -6.23
N PHE A 200 8.64 -31.87 -7.27
CA PHE A 200 7.47 -32.75 -7.12
C PHE A 200 7.86 -34.09 -6.51
N TYR A 201 8.99 -34.66 -6.96
CA TYR A 201 9.52 -35.88 -6.37
C TYR A 201 9.83 -35.71 -4.89
N ALA A 202 10.51 -34.62 -4.52
CA ALA A 202 10.87 -34.32 -3.13
C ALA A 202 9.62 -34.11 -2.25
N ALA A 203 8.64 -33.34 -2.74
CA ALA A 203 7.37 -33.12 -2.04
C ALA A 203 6.61 -34.43 -1.81
N ARG A 204 6.51 -35.29 -2.83
CA ARG A 204 5.92 -36.62 -2.71
C ARG A 204 6.68 -37.49 -1.70
N LEU A 205 8.01 -37.49 -1.75
CA LEU A 205 8.85 -38.26 -0.84
C LEU A 205 8.62 -37.84 0.62
N LEU A 206 8.63 -36.53 0.89
CA LEU A 206 8.37 -35.99 2.22
C LEU A 206 6.95 -36.36 2.70
N SER A 207 5.94 -36.09 1.88
CA SER A 207 4.53 -36.40 2.18
C SER A 207 4.33 -37.88 2.52
N THR A 208 4.80 -38.79 1.65
CA THR A 208 4.51 -40.22 1.78
C THR A 208 5.40 -40.95 2.79
N SER A 209 6.67 -40.58 2.89
CA SER A 209 7.66 -41.35 3.66
C SER A 209 8.00 -40.73 5.00
N TYR A 210 7.98 -39.39 5.11
CA TYR A 210 8.42 -38.68 6.32
C TYR A 210 7.27 -38.11 7.14
N LEU A 211 6.18 -37.70 6.52
CA LEU A 211 5.09 -36.97 7.17
C LEU A 211 3.81 -37.80 7.35
N SER A 212 3.68 -38.92 6.64
CA SER A 212 2.58 -39.87 6.81
C SER A 212 2.83 -40.81 7.98
N ARG A 213 1.83 -41.01 8.88
CA ARG A 213 1.92 -41.86 10.08
C ARG A 213 2.29 -43.33 9.83
N GLY A 214 2.20 -43.82 8.59
CA GLY A 214 2.66 -45.16 8.17
C GLY A 214 3.91 -45.15 7.27
N GLY A 215 4.48 -43.97 7.02
CA GLY A 215 5.65 -43.79 6.18
C GLY A 215 6.90 -44.39 6.81
N ARG A 216 7.78 -44.96 5.96
CA ARG A 216 9.00 -45.65 6.40
C ARG A 216 9.92 -44.80 7.28
N ASN A 217 9.91 -43.48 7.09
CA ASN A 217 10.77 -42.53 7.78
C ASN A 217 9.97 -41.60 8.72
N TYR A 218 8.75 -41.96 9.09
CA TYR A 218 7.92 -41.13 9.95
C TYR A 218 8.43 -41.10 11.39
N HIS A 219 8.68 -39.90 11.90
CA HIS A 219 9.02 -39.63 13.32
C HIS A 219 8.23 -38.45 13.90
N GLY A 220 7.25 -37.91 13.15
CA GLY A 220 6.52 -36.68 13.47
C GLY A 220 6.28 -35.80 12.24
N ASP A 221 5.63 -34.66 12.44
CA ASP A 221 5.14 -33.74 11.39
C ASP A 221 5.90 -32.40 11.34
N ASN A 222 7.12 -32.37 11.87
CA ASN A 222 7.97 -31.19 11.97
C ASN A 222 9.40 -31.43 11.41
N LEU A 223 10.18 -30.36 11.28
CA LEU A 223 11.53 -30.44 10.71
C LEU A 223 12.51 -31.29 11.53
N GLU A 224 12.39 -31.32 12.86
CA GLU A 224 13.22 -32.19 13.71
C GLU A 224 12.94 -33.66 13.45
N ALA A 225 11.65 -34.02 13.33
CA ALA A 225 11.23 -35.38 12.97
C ALA A 225 11.75 -35.81 11.60
N ILE A 226 11.68 -34.91 10.59
CA ILE A 226 12.26 -35.17 9.27
C ILE A 226 13.78 -35.40 9.39
N ASN A 227 14.48 -34.56 10.16
CA ASN A 227 15.93 -34.59 10.28
C ASN A 227 16.48 -35.96 10.71
N ILE A 228 15.79 -36.65 11.64
CA ILE A 228 16.19 -37.97 12.17
C ILE A 228 16.57 -38.97 11.07
N ARG A 229 15.89 -38.91 9.92
CA ARG A 229 16.13 -39.81 8.78
C ARG A 229 16.62 -39.12 7.52
N TYR A 230 16.47 -37.80 7.41
CA TYR A 230 16.79 -37.07 6.18
C TYR A 230 18.27 -36.68 6.08
N ALA A 231 18.87 -36.20 7.18
CA ALA A 231 20.24 -35.70 7.17
C ALA A 231 21.06 -36.21 8.36
N SER A 232 22.36 -36.37 8.17
CA SER A 232 23.30 -36.72 9.24
C SER A 232 23.66 -35.53 10.13
N ASP A 233 23.41 -34.30 9.67
CA ASP A 233 23.70 -33.08 10.40
C ASP A 233 22.60 -32.79 11.46
N PRO A 234 22.91 -32.85 12.76
CA PRO A 234 21.92 -32.58 13.80
C PRO A 234 21.38 -31.14 13.77
N GLN A 235 22.07 -30.21 13.12
CA GLN A 235 21.65 -28.81 12.96
C GLN A 235 20.86 -28.54 11.68
N TRP A 236 20.57 -29.57 10.87
CA TRP A 236 19.87 -29.41 9.60
C TRP A 236 18.52 -28.71 9.75
N ALA A 237 17.68 -29.15 10.69
CA ALA A 237 16.35 -28.54 10.92
C ALA A 237 16.46 -27.02 11.24
N TYR A 238 17.43 -26.64 12.07
CA TYR A 238 17.71 -25.24 12.39
C TYR A 238 18.18 -24.44 11.16
N LYS A 239 19.04 -25.03 10.32
CA LYS A 239 19.51 -24.40 9.08
C LYS A 239 18.37 -24.20 8.07
N VAL A 240 17.46 -25.17 7.95
CA VAL A 240 16.26 -25.04 7.12
C VAL A 240 15.38 -23.91 7.64
N GLY A 241 15.08 -23.85 8.94
CA GLY A 241 14.32 -22.73 9.53
C GLY A 241 14.96 -21.36 9.29
N ARG A 242 16.29 -21.27 9.37
CA ARG A 242 17.04 -20.05 9.01
C ARG A 242 16.92 -19.69 7.53
N ALA A 243 16.91 -20.67 6.64
CA ALA A 243 16.68 -20.44 5.21
C ALA A 243 15.25 -19.95 4.94
N MET A 244 14.24 -20.53 5.58
CA MET A 244 12.83 -20.06 5.49
C MET A 244 12.73 -18.59 5.88
N ALA A 245 13.32 -18.19 7.02
CA ALA A 245 13.29 -16.80 7.47
C ALA A 245 13.95 -15.83 6.48
N ARG A 246 15.02 -16.25 5.81
CA ARG A 246 15.70 -15.44 4.78
C ARG A 246 14.85 -15.30 3.52
N ILE A 247 14.26 -16.40 3.05
CA ILE A 247 13.38 -16.41 1.88
C ILE A 247 12.15 -15.55 2.14
N ALA A 248 11.49 -15.73 3.27
CA ALA A 248 10.30 -14.98 3.64
C ALA A 248 10.57 -13.47 3.69
N ARG A 249 11.68 -13.05 4.32
CA ARG A 249 12.05 -11.63 4.36
C ARG A 249 12.36 -11.06 2.97
N ALA A 250 13.02 -11.84 2.12
CA ALA A 250 13.34 -11.45 0.75
C ALA A 250 12.10 -11.40 -0.17
N ALA A 251 11.01 -12.08 0.18
CA ALA A 251 9.76 -12.08 -0.60
C ALA A 251 8.91 -10.81 -0.42
N ILE A 252 9.09 -10.08 0.69
CA ILE A 252 8.30 -8.88 1.06
C ILE A 252 8.60 -7.72 0.10
N PRO A 253 7.59 -7.13 -0.57
CA PRO A 253 7.78 -5.91 -1.37
C PRO A 253 8.37 -4.77 -0.52
N GLY A 254 9.42 -4.09 -0.99
CA GLY A 254 10.01 -2.93 -0.30
C GLY A 254 10.90 -3.23 0.92
N GLY A 255 11.00 -4.48 1.39
CA GLY A 255 11.93 -4.85 2.47
C GLY A 255 13.39 -4.77 2.02
N ARG A 256 14.19 -3.94 2.71
CA ARG A 256 15.66 -3.96 2.64
C ARG A 256 16.23 -5.15 3.40
#